data_AF-A0A2X2WY28-F1
#
_entry.id   AF-A0A2X2WY28-F1
#
_cell.length_a   1.000
_cell.length_b   1.000
_cell.length_c   1.000
_cell.angle_alpha   90.00
_cell.angle_beta   90.00
_cell.angle_gamma   90.00
#
_symmetry.space_group_name_H-M   'P 1'
#
loop_
_entity.id
_entity.type
_entity.pdbx_description
1 polymer ?
#
loop_
_entity_poly.entity_id
_entity_poly.type
_entity_poly.pdbx_seq_one_letter_code
_entity_poly.pdbx_strand_id
1 'polypeptide(L)'
;MLDNDRLSKYKEYIFCLLLFISTLLHEVTLFYVPYFAIALYVRNGKLEIRRYLKYFLAVIIPAAAIVVFGKNVNEGMSLEILNSRGVHPTYGIFYWNIDERQYIKEHLNEYLLYFISLGISVFHIGYYLKYLNGRKILYILLIGAFIFSFPLFYLAIDWGRWMYIHMMLMIVLFAMMLKKGDSIYTYEPIIINKKFYITMAIILLSLLYRVEMSGNGFTLEGILYRLFVAPVELLNKM
;
A
#
# COMPACT_ATOMS: atom_id res chain seq x y z
N MET A 1 -12.84 -20.12 19.05
CA MET A 1 -13.79 -19.13 19.63
C MET A 1 -13.50 -17.74 19.05
N LEU A 2 -14.12 -17.39 17.91
CA LEU A 2 -14.33 -16.02 17.37
C LEU A 2 -14.84 -16.07 15.91
N ASP A 3 -15.50 -17.17 15.51
CA ASP A 3 -16.03 -17.32 14.14
C ASP A 3 -17.45 -16.75 14.08
N ASN A 4 -17.56 -15.44 14.36
CA ASN A 4 -18.71 -14.68 13.91
C ASN A 4 -18.33 -14.11 12.55
N ASP A 5 -18.59 -14.87 11.49
CA ASP A 5 -18.24 -14.53 10.10
C ASP A 5 -18.84 -13.20 9.60
N ARG A 6 -19.65 -12.50 10.40
CA ARG A 6 -20.27 -11.22 10.08
C ARG A 6 -19.79 -10.08 10.98
N LEU A 7 -19.42 -8.97 10.37
CA LEU A 7 -19.18 -7.70 11.06
C LEU A 7 -20.51 -7.23 11.69
N SER A 8 -20.57 -7.18 13.03
CA SER A 8 -21.74 -6.65 13.73
C SER A 8 -21.89 -5.15 13.48
N LYS A 9 -23.11 -4.62 13.60
CA LYS A 9 -23.37 -3.18 13.42
C LYS A 9 -22.48 -2.32 14.32
N TYR A 10 -22.30 -2.72 15.58
CA TYR A 10 -21.46 -2.00 16.54
C TYR A 10 -19.98 -1.98 16.12
N LYS A 11 -19.44 -3.13 15.69
CA LYS A 11 -18.07 -3.22 15.17
C LYS A 11 -17.87 -2.38 13.90
N GLU A 12 -18.89 -2.30 13.05
CA GLU A 12 -18.90 -1.45 11.85
C GLU A 12 -18.82 0.04 12.22
N TYR A 13 -19.60 0.50 13.20
CA TYR A 13 -19.54 1.89 13.66
C TYR A 13 -18.21 2.24 14.31
N ILE A 14 -17.65 1.35 15.15
CA ILE A 14 -16.31 1.54 15.71
C ILE A 14 -15.28 1.64 14.59
N PHE A 15 -15.36 0.76 13.60
CA PHE A 15 -14.43 0.80 12.46
C PHE A 15 -14.52 2.12 11.69
N CYS A 16 -15.73 2.62 11.41
CA CYS A 16 -15.91 3.94 10.79
C CYS A 16 -15.35 5.08 11.67
N LEU A 17 -15.54 5.02 12.98
CA LEU A 17 -14.98 6.02 13.90
C LEU A 17 -13.44 6.00 13.88
N LEU A 18 -12.83 4.81 13.87
CA LEU A 18 -11.39 4.67 13.77
C LEU A 18 -10.85 5.19 12.43
N LEU A 19 -11.54 4.93 11.31
CA LEU A 19 -11.19 5.53 10.02
C LEU A 19 -11.26 7.05 10.06
N PHE A 20 -12.31 7.60 10.68
CA PHE A 20 -12.49 9.03 10.81
C PHE A 20 -11.35 9.68 11.61
N ILE A 21 -11.05 9.14 12.79
CA ILE A 21 -9.95 9.62 13.65
C ILE A 21 -8.60 9.46 12.93
N SER A 22 -8.36 8.30 12.32
CA SER A 22 -7.11 8.04 11.58
C SER A 22 -6.91 9.04 10.44
N THR A 23 -7.99 9.45 9.76
CA THR A 23 -7.91 10.45 8.70
C THR A 23 -7.58 11.84 9.23
N LEU A 24 -8.11 12.21 10.40
CA LEU A 24 -7.73 13.45 11.08
C LEU A 24 -6.27 13.48 11.52
N LEU A 25 -5.68 12.31 11.83
CA LEU A 25 -4.26 12.20 12.15
C LEU A 25 -3.38 12.21 10.91
N HIS A 26 -3.81 11.53 9.85
CA HIS A 26 -3.08 11.45 8.60
C HIS A 26 -4.01 11.13 7.43
N GLU A 27 -3.93 11.96 6.40
CA GLU A 27 -4.65 11.85 5.14
C GLU A 27 -4.35 10.55 4.37
N VAL A 28 -3.25 9.85 4.69
CA VAL A 28 -2.90 8.58 4.08
C VAL A 28 -4.02 7.54 4.22
N THR A 29 -4.85 7.65 5.26
CA THR A 29 -6.01 6.79 5.52
C THR A 29 -6.98 6.74 4.33
N LEU A 30 -7.08 7.84 3.56
CA LEU A 30 -7.88 7.92 2.33
C LEU A 30 -7.53 6.81 1.34
N PHE A 31 -6.25 6.46 1.21
CA PHE A 31 -5.79 5.49 0.21
C PHE A 31 -5.98 4.03 0.64
N TYR A 32 -6.20 3.79 1.93
CA TYR A 32 -6.51 2.45 2.46
C TYR A 32 -8.00 2.10 2.32
N VAL A 33 -8.89 3.10 2.20
CA VAL A 33 -10.34 2.85 2.20
C VAL A 33 -10.84 1.94 1.07
N PRO A 34 -10.33 2.00 -0.18
CA PRO A 34 -10.76 1.09 -1.23
C PRO A 34 -10.44 -0.37 -0.87
N TYR A 35 -9.31 -0.61 -0.21
CA TYR A 35 -8.89 -1.94 0.22
C TYR A 35 -9.76 -2.51 1.33
N PHE A 36 -10.24 -1.67 2.26
CA PHE A 36 -11.22 -2.11 3.26
C PHE A 36 -12.57 -2.46 2.63
N ALA A 37 -13.00 -1.72 1.60
CA ALA A 37 -14.19 -2.07 0.83
C ALA A 37 -14.01 -3.41 0.07
N ILE A 38 -12.83 -3.63 -0.53
CA ILE A 38 -12.49 -4.91 -1.17
C ILE A 38 -12.46 -6.06 -0.15
N ALA A 39 -11.88 -5.85 1.03
CA ALA A 39 -11.84 -6.85 2.09
C ALA A 39 -13.25 -7.28 2.52
N LEU A 40 -14.19 -6.32 2.59
CA LEU A 40 -15.60 -6.61 2.87
C LEU A 40 -16.25 -7.43 1.75
N TYR A 41 -15.97 -7.12 0.49
CA TYR A 41 -16.40 -7.93 -0.66
C TYR A 41 -15.84 -9.37 -0.60
N VAL A 42 -14.53 -9.51 -0.37
CA VAL A 42 -13.84 -10.80 -0.28
C VAL A 42 -14.47 -11.67 0.81
N ARG A 43 -14.83 -11.06 1.95
CA ARG A 43 -15.44 -11.78 3.08
C ARG A 43 -16.90 -12.16 2.85
N ASN A 44 -17.72 -11.25 2.33
CA ASN A 44 -19.17 -11.46 2.25
C ASN A 44 -19.63 -12.02 0.89
N GLY A 45 -18.77 -11.99 -0.12
CA GLY A 45 -19.06 -12.42 -1.50
C GLY A 45 -20.07 -11.55 -2.25
N LYS A 46 -20.53 -10.44 -1.65
CA LYS A 46 -21.57 -9.56 -2.19
C LYS A 46 -21.14 -8.10 -2.13
N LEU A 47 -21.58 -7.31 -3.11
CA LEU A 47 -21.35 -5.87 -3.11
C LEU A 47 -22.36 -5.19 -2.16
N GLU A 48 -21.85 -4.54 -1.12
CA GLU A 48 -22.65 -3.86 -0.11
C GLU A 48 -22.48 -2.34 -0.20
N ILE A 49 -23.06 -1.73 -1.25
CA ILE A 49 -22.92 -0.30 -1.59
C ILE A 49 -23.16 0.61 -0.37
N ARG A 50 -24.18 0.32 0.44
CA ARG A 50 -24.48 1.11 1.66
C ARG A 50 -23.33 1.12 2.66
N ARG A 51 -22.63 -0.01 2.84
CA ARG A 51 -21.47 -0.09 3.74
C ARG A 51 -20.25 0.58 3.15
N TYR A 52 -20.02 0.41 1.84
CA TYR A 52 -18.95 1.09 1.15
C TYR A 52 -19.08 2.60 1.27
N LEU A 53 -20.28 3.15 1.01
CA LEU A 53 -20.55 4.57 1.20
C LEU A 53 -20.23 5.05 2.62
N LYS A 54 -20.56 4.27 3.67
CA LYS A 54 -20.19 4.64 5.04
C LYS A 54 -18.68 4.72 5.24
N TYR A 55 -17.90 3.75 4.71
CA TYR A 55 -16.44 3.77 4.85
C TYR A 55 -15.82 4.95 4.10
N PHE A 56 -16.27 5.19 2.86
CA PHE A 56 -15.81 6.34 2.09
C PHE A 56 -16.20 7.68 2.76
N LEU A 57 -17.44 7.83 3.24
CA LEU A 57 -17.86 9.04 3.95
C LEU A 57 -17.07 9.25 5.25
N ALA A 58 -16.77 8.19 6.00
CA ALA A 58 -15.98 8.27 7.22
C ALA A 58 -14.57 8.83 6.99
N VAL A 59 -14.06 8.76 5.77
CA VAL A 59 -12.71 9.26 5.41
C VAL A 59 -12.78 10.55 4.58
N ILE A 60 -13.73 10.67 3.66
CA ILE A 60 -13.90 11.88 2.82
C ILE A 60 -14.33 13.08 3.66
N ILE A 61 -15.24 12.92 4.62
CA ILE A 61 -15.69 14.02 5.47
C ILE A 61 -14.52 14.66 6.24
N PRO A 62 -13.71 13.92 7.02
CA PRO A 62 -12.58 14.51 7.72
C PRO A 62 -11.49 14.99 6.75
N ALA A 63 -11.23 14.29 5.64
CA ALA A 63 -10.27 14.77 4.64
C ALA A 63 -10.70 16.13 4.03
N ALA A 64 -11.97 16.28 3.67
CA ALA A 64 -12.52 17.54 3.17
C ALA A 64 -12.46 18.64 4.24
N ALA A 65 -12.71 18.31 5.51
CA ALA A 65 -12.53 19.26 6.61
C ALA A 65 -11.07 19.72 6.74
N ILE A 66 -10.09 18.82 6.61
CA ILE A 66 -8.67 19.18 6.60
C ILE A 66 -8.34 20.07 5.39
N VAL A 67 -8.88 19.78 4.20
CA VAL A 67 -8.60 20.61 3.01
C VAL A 67 -9.21 22.01 3.13
N VAL A 68 -10.41 22.13 3.72
CA VAL A 68 -11.13 23.41 3.84
C VAL A 68 -10.65 24.26 5.01
N PHE A 69 -10.38 23.63 6.16
CA PHE A 69 -10.03 24.33 7.41
C PHE A 69 -8.55 24.19 7.79
N GLY A 70 -7.81 23.33 7.11
CA GLY A 70 -6.38 23.13 7.34
C GLY A 70 -5.57 24.32 6.88
N LYS A 71 -4.38 24.43 7.46
CA LYS A 71 -3.38 25.45 7.18
C LYS A 71 -2.08 24.79 6.75
N ASN A 72 -1.13 25.57 6.24
CA ASN A 72 0.19 25.05 5.92
C ASN A 72 0.88 24.49 7.18
N VAL A 73 1.74 23.49 6.99
CA VAL A 73 2.38 22.72 8.09
C VAL A 73 3.16 23.61 9.07
N ASN A 74 3.64 24.77 8.60
CA ASN A 74 4.43 25.74 9.37
C ASN A 74 3.61 26.94 9.92
N GLU A 75 2.29 26.98 9.73
CA GLU A 75 1.43 28.09 10.20
C GLU A 75 0.89 27.92 11.62
N GLY A 76 1.29 26.86 12.33
CA GLY A 76 0.91 26.58 13.71
C GLY A 76 2.06 26.73 14.71
N MET A 77 1.80 26.42 15.97
CA MET A 77 2.81 26.47 17.05
C MET A 77 3.79 25.29 17.04
N SER A 78 3.74 24.40 16.04
CA SER A 78 4.54 23.17 16.01
C SER A 78 6.04 23.44 16.15
N LEU A 79 6.58 24.42 15.42
CA LEU A 79 7.99 24.80 15.51
C LEU A 79 8.33 25.43 16.87
N GLU A 80 7.45 26.25 17.43
CA GLU A 80 7.62 26.86 18.77
C GLU A 80 7.64 25.80 19.88
N ILE A 81 6.72 24.83 19.82
CA ILE A 81 6.64 23.72 20.77
C ILE A 81 7.91 22.85 20.68
N LEU A 82 8.41 22.56 19.48
CA LEU A 82 9.67 21.83 19.30
C LEU A 82 10.86 22.62 19.85
N ASN A 83 10.93 23.91 19.53
CA ASN A 83 11.99 24.80 19.98
C ASN A 83 12.04 24.91 21.51
N SER A 84 10.89 25.05 22.17
CA SER A 84 10.77 25.08 23.64
C SER A 84 11.24 23.79 24.33
N ARG A 85 11.33 22.68 23.59
CA ARG A 85 11.83 21.38 24.07
C ARG A 85 13.28 21.10 23.66
N GLY A 86 13.98 22.09 23.11
CA GLY A 86 15.35 21.96 22.62
C GLY A 86 15.47 21.15 21.32
N VAL A 87 14.37 20.96 20.58
CA VAL A 87 14.39 20.32 19.26
C VAL A 87 14.38 21.40 18.20
N HIS A 88 15.46 21.47 17.42
CA HIS A 88 15.64 22.44 16.34
C HIS A 88 15.71 21.69 15.00
N PRO A 89 14.57 21.42 14.34
CA PRO A 89 14.60 20.75 13.04
C PRO A 89 15.30 21.67 12.03
N THR A 90 16.27 21.15 11.28
CA THR A 90 16.96 21.90 10.22
C THR A 90 16.53 21.48 8.81
N TYR A 91 15.77 20.38 8.71
CA TYR A 91 15.27 19.80 7.46
C TYR A 91 13.90 19.12 7.70
N GLY A 92 13.26 18.67 6.63
CA GLY A 92 12.01 17.89 6.69
C GLY A 92 10.77 18.70 6.33
N ILE A 93 9.60 18.22 6.75
CA ILE A 93 8.30 18.72 6.28
C ILE A 93 8.06 20.21 6.58
N PHE A 94 8.65 20.76 7.65
CA PHE A 94 8.54 22.18 7.99
C PHE A 94 9.30 23.11 7.03
N TYR A 95 10.28 22.56 6.31
CA TYR A 95 11.14 23.29 5.38
C TYR A 95 11.01 22.75 3.94
N TRP A 96 9.98 21.95 3.68
CA TRP A 96 9.72 21.38 2.37
C TRP A 96 9.22 22.47 1.42
N ASN A 97 10.05 22.84 0.44
CA ASN A 97 9.75 23.87 -0.56
C ASN A 97 10.30 23.45 -1.92
N ILE A 98 10.05 22.20 -2.30
CA ILE A 98 10.45 21.64 -3.59
C ILE A 98 9.20 21.62 -4.47
N ASP A 99 9.30 22.12 -5.71
CA ASP A 99 8.26 21.87 -6.70
C ASP A 99 8.36 20.40 -7.13
N GLU A 100 7.43 19.59 -6.65
CA GLU A 100 7.40 18.14 -6.88
C GLU A 100 7.32 17.80 -8.37
N ARG A 101 6.60 18.61 -9.15
CA ARG A 101 6.41 18.36 -10.58
C ARG A 101 7.67 18.67 -11.37
N GLN A 102 8.37 19.73 -11.00
CA GLN A 102 9.67 20.05 -11.58
C GLN A 102 10.69 18.95 -11.24
N TYR A 103 10.72 18.51 -9.97
CA TYR A 103 11.62 17.44 -9.54
C TYR A 103 11.41 16.14 -10.33
N ILE A 104 10.14 15.71 -10.50
CA ILE A 104 9.80 14.51 -11.29
C ILE A 104 10.22 14.68 -12.75
N LYS A 105 10.07 15.87 -13.34
CA LYS A 105 10.50 16.13 -14.73
C LYS A 105 12.01 16.03 -14.89
N GLU A 106 12.78 16.57 -13.94
CA GLU A 106 14.24 16.52 -13.94
C GLU A 106 14.77 15.09 -13.79
N HIS A 107 14.05 14.24 -13.05
CA HIS A 107 14.42 12.84 -12.78
C HIS A 107 13.57 11.84 -13.58
N LEU A 108 12.99 12.24 -14.71
CA LEU A 108 12.01 11.42 -15.45
C LEU A 108 12.51 10.00 -15.75
N ASN A 109 13.78 9.85 -16.11
CA ASN A 109 14.39 8.54 -16.40
C ASN A 109 14.32 7.58 -15.20
N GLU A 110 14.54 8.09 -13.99
CA GLU A 110 14.44 7.30 -12.75
C GLU A 110 12.98 6.93 -12.46
N TYR A 111 12.06 7.86 -12.71
CA TYR A 111 10.63 7.63 -12.50
C TYR A 111 10.04 6.65 -13.52
N LEU A 112 10.55 6.62 -14.75
CA LEU A 112 10.13 5.63 -15.75
C LEU A 112 10.41 4.19 -15.30
N LEU A 113 11.42 3.97 -14.46
CA LEU A 113 11.73 2.65 -13.90
C LEU A 113 10.61 2.12 -12.98
N TYR A 114 9.78 2.98 -12.38
CA TYR A 114 8.60 2.51 -11.62
C TYR A 114 7.61 1.74 -12.50
N PHE A 115 7.54 2.01 -13.80
CA PHE A 115 6.67 1.25 -14.71
C PHE A 115 7.17 -0.18 -14.91
N ILE A 116 8.47 -0.43 -14.82
CA ILE A 116 9.04 -1.79 -14.82
C ILE A 116 8.58 -2.52 -13.56
N SER A 117 8.76 -1.91 -12.40
CA SER A 117 8.31 -2.42 -11.09
C SER A 117 6.81 -2.69 -11.06
N LEU A 118 6.01 -1.76 -11.57
CA LEU A 118 4.56 -1.89 -11.70
C LEU A 118 4.19 -3.01 -12.67
N GLY A 119 4.88 -3.13 -13.81
CA GLY A 119 4.65 -4.19 -14.79
C GLY A 119 4.87 -5.58 -14.21
N ILE A 120 5.98 -5.78 -13.48
CA ILE A 120 6.26 -7.05 -12.77
C ILE A 120 5.17 -7.33 -11.74
N SER A 121 4.77 -6.32 -10.98
CA SER A 121 3.72 -6.44 -9.96
C SER A 121 2.37 -6.82 -10.57
N VAL A 122 1.94 -6.13 -11.64
CA VAL A 122 0.70 -6.42 -12.37
C VAL A 122 0.73 -7.82 -12.98
N PHE A 123 1.86 -8.25 -13.53
CA PHE A 123 2.03 -9.61 -14.02
C PHE A 123 1.83 -10.64 -12.90
N HIS A 124 2.48 -10.45 -11.76
CA HIS A 124 2.35 -11.34 -10.60
C HIS A 124 0.89 -11.43 -10.12
N ILE A 125 0.26 -10.27 -9.90
CA ILE A 125 -1.15 -10.18 -9.47
C ILE A 125 -2.07 -10.84 -10.50
N GLY A 126 -1.86 -10.55 -11.78
CA GLY A 126 -2.67 -11.09 -12.86
C GLY A 126 -2.55 -12.62 -12.97
N TYR A 127 -1.34 -13.15 -12.80
CA TYR A 127 -1.08 -14.58 -12.74
C TYR A 127 -1.82 -15.23 -11.56
N TYR A 128 -1.78 -14.63 -10.38
CA TYR A 128 -2.47 -15.15 -9.19
C TYR A 128 -4.00 -15.11 -9.37
N LEU A 129 -4.55 -13.96 -9.78
CA LEU A 129 -5.99 -13.76 -10.00
C LEU A 129 -6.58 -14.70 -11.07
N LYS A 130 -5.77 -15.16 -12.04
CA LYS A 130 -6.19 -16.13 -13.07
C LYS A 130 -6.80 -17.40 -12.47
N TYR A 131 -6.33 -17.81 -11.30
CA TYR A 131 -6.72 -19.05 -10.63
C TYR A 131 -7.78 -18.87 -9.53
N LEU A 132 -8.23 -17.64 -9.27
CA LEU A 132 -9.25 -17.36 -8.25
C LEU A 132 -10.67 -17.39 -8.82
N ASN A 133 -11.61 -17.88 -8.00
CA ASN A 133 -13.04 -17.76 -8.26
C ASN A 133 -13.50 -16.31 -8.07
N GLY A 134 -14.42 -15.82 -8.93
CA GLY A 134 -14.90 -14.42 -8.85
C GLY A 134 -13.94 -13.37 -9.44
N ARG A 135 -12.91 -13.80 -10.21
CA ARG A 135 -11.83 -12.96 -10.72
C ARG A 135 -12.27 -11.62 -11.35
N LYS A 136 -13.36 -11.59 -12.12
CA LYS A 136 -13.77 -10.38 -12.87
C LYS A 136 -14.07 -9.21 -11.94
N ILE A 137 -14.82 -9.44 -10.86
CA ILE A 137 -15.19 -8.38 -9.92
C ILE A 137 -13.95 -7.93 -9.14
N LEU A 138 -13.12 -8.89 -8.70
CA LEU A 138 -11.90 -8.56 -7.96
C LEU A 138 -10.90 -7.74 -8.81
N TYR A 139 -10.74 -8.07 -10.10
CA TYR A 139 -9.97 -7.26 -11.05
C TYR A 139 -10.49 -5.82 -11.12
N ILE A 140 -11.80 -5.64 -11.29
CA ILE A 140 -12.42 -4.31 -11.38
C ILE A 140 -12.18 -3.52 -10.10
N LEU A 141 -12.34 -4.14 -8.93
CA LEU A 141 -12.15 -3.45 -7.66
C LEU A 141 -10.68 -3.07 -7.42
N LEU A 142 -9.73 -3.96 -7.75
CA LEU A 142 -8.30 -3.67 -7.62
C LEU A 142 -7.86 -2.55 -8.58
N ILE A 143 -8.33 -2.57 -9.82
CA ILE A 143 -8.12 -1.47 -10.77
C ILE A 143 -8.71 -0.17 -10.22
N GLY A 144 -9.93 -0.23 -9.67
CA GLY A 144 -10.58 0.91 -9.02
C GLY A 144 -9.75 1.48 -7.86
N ALA A 145 -9.12 0.63 -7.05
CA ALA A 145 -8.24 1.06 -5.96
C ALA A 145 -6.98 1.77 -6.47
N PHE A 146 -6.38 1.30 -7.57
CA PHE A 146 -5.25 1.97 -8.22
C PHE A 146 -5.65 3.30 -8.87
N ILE A 147 -6.81 3.36 -9.53
CA ILE A 147 -7.31 4.62 -10.11
C ILE A 147 -7.58 5.65 -9.01
N PHE A 148 -8.10 5.20 -7.87
CA PHE A 148 -8.38 6.06 -6.73
C PHE A 148 -7.13 6.73 -6.16
N SER A 149 -5.98 6.05 -6.16
CA SER A 149 -4.69 6.61 -5.73
C SER A 149 -3.93 7.32 -6.85
N PHE A 150 -4.35 7.20 -8.10
CA PHE A 150 -3.65 7.78 -9.26
C PHE A 150 -3.32 9.28 -9.13
N PRO A 151 -4.21 10.15 -8.58
CA PRO A 151 -3.88 11.56 -8.35
C PRO A 151 -2.61 11.78 -7.52
N LEU A 152 -2.23 10.85 -6.64
CA LEU A 152 -1.02 10.97 -5.83
C LEU A 152 0.27 10.83 -6.63
N PHE A 153 0.27 9.96 -7.64
CA PHE A 153 1.43 9.82 -8.53
C PHE A 153 1.69 11.11 -9.30
N TYR A 154 0.68 11.97 -9.45
CA TYR A 154 0.87 13.30 -10.02
C TYR A 154 1.36 14.33 -8.98
N LEU A 155 0.89 14.24 -7.74
CA LEU A 155 1.12 15.27 -6.71
C LEU A 155 2.37 15.04 -5.86
N ALA A 156 2.84 13.80 -5.73
CA ALA A 156 3.88 13.44 -4.78
C ALA A 156 5.07 12.75 -5.45
N ILE A 157 6.27 12.99 -4.91
CA ILE A 157 7.52 12.43 -5.42
C ILE A 157 7.75 10.97 -5.00
N ASP A 158 7.05 10.47 -3.99
CA ASP A 158 7.29 9.18 -3.33
C ASP A 158 6.48 8.02 -3.96
N TRP A 159 6.63 7.83 -5.28
CA TRP A 159 5.90 6.82 -6.05
C TRP A 159 6.05 5.40 -5.49
N GLY A 160 7.24 5.07 -4.97
CA GLY A 160 7.50 3.77 -4.36
C GLY A 160 6.66 3.51 -3.12
N ARG A 161 6.35 4.55 -2.32
CA ARG A 161 5.49 4.43 -1.15
C ARG A 161 4.08 4.05 -1.55
N TRP A 162 3.53 4.70 -2.58
CA TRP A 162 2.18 4.42 -3.06
C TRP A 162 2.07 3.01 -3.64
N MET A 163 3.06 2.61 -4.45
CA MET A 163 3.20 1.24 -4.94
C MET A 163 3.27 0.22 -3.80
N TYR A 164 4.06 0.49 -2.77
CA TYR A 164 4.21 -0.37 -1.60
C TYR A 164 2.88 -0.56 -0.86
N ILE A 165 2.10 0.50 -0.66
CA ILE A 165 0.77 0.42 -0.01
C ILE A 165 -0.14 -0.54 -0.78
N HIS A 166 -0.19 -0.40 -2.11
CA HIS A 166 -0.99 -1.31 -2.94
C HIS A 166 -0.53 -2.77 -2.78
N MET A 167 0.78 -3.03 -2.88
CA MET A 167 1.32 -4.39 -2.77
C MET A 167 1.04 -5.02 -1.40
N MET A 168 1.27 -4.28 -0.32
CA MET A 168 1.02 -4.77 1.04
C MET A 168 -0.44 -5.10 1.27
N LEU A 169 -1.36 -4.24 0.83
CA LEU A 169 -2.78 -4.48 1.00
C LEU A 169 -3.28 -5.63 0.12
N MET A 170 -2.71 -5.82 -1.06
CA MET A 170 -3.01 -6.99 -1.90
C MET A 170 -2.56 -8.30 -1.25
N ILE A 171 -1.39 -8.33 -0.60
CA ILE A 171 -0.94 -9.50 0.17
C ILE A 171 -1.96 -9.82 1.28
N VAL A 172 -2.39 -8.81 2.04
CA VAL A 172 -3.41 -8.98 3.09
C VAL A 172 -4.72 -9.51 2.49
N LEU A 173 -5.19 -8.93 1.39
CA LEU A 173 -6.42 -9.38 0.71
C LEU A 173 -6.32 -10.83 0.22
N PHE A 174 -5.19 -11.22 -0.39
CA PHE A 174 -5.00 -12.58 -0.87
C PHE A 174 -4.85 -13.58 0.28
N ALA A 175 -4.23 -13.19 1.39
CA ALA A 175 -4.19 -14.00 2.60
C ALA A 175 -5.59 -14.26 3.17
N MET A 176 -6.50 -13.28 3.12
CA MET A 176 -7.91 -13.46 3.53
C MET A 176 -8.68 -14.44 2.63
N MET A 177 -8.21 -14.67 1.39
CA MET A 177 -8.83 -15.61 0.44
C MET A 177 -8.33 -17.04 0.59
N LEU A 178 -7.29 -17.27 1.39
CA LEU A 178 -6.80 -18.62 1.66
C LEU A 178 -7.91 -19.42 2.35
N LYS A 179 -8.06 -20.68 1.93
CA LYS A 179 -9.03 -21.58 2.56
C LYS A 179 -8.69 -21.71 4.05
N LYS A 180 -9.70 -21.58 4.91
CA LYS A 180 -9.55 -21.99 6.32
C LYS A 180 -9.30 -23.50 6.30
N GLY A 181 -8.11 -23.93 6.73
CA GLY A 181 -7.83 -25.34 6.95
C GLY A 181 -8.57 -25.81 8.21
N ASP A 182 -9.07 -27.05 8.18
CA ASP A 182 -9.76 -27.65 9.34
C ASP A 182 -8.80 -27.87 10.52
N SER A 183 -7.48 -27.92 10.26
CA SER A 183 -6.41 -28.15 11.25
C SER A 183 -5.09 -27.49 10.81
N ILE A 184 -4.27 -27.08 11.78
CA ILE A 184 -2.89 -26.59 11.53
C ILE A 184 -1.99 -27.76 11.06
N TYR A 185 -2.38 -29.01 11.37
CA TYR A 185 -1.64 -30.23 11.06
C TYR A 185 -2.10 -30.90 9.75
N THR A 186 -3.13 -30.39 9.08
CA THR A 186 -3.53 -30.91 7.77
C THR A 186 -2.45 -30.58 6.75
N TYR A 187 -1.64 -31.59 6.41
CA TYR A 187 -0.61 -31.49 5.39
C TYR A 187 -1.23 -31.67 4.00
N GLU A 188 -1.20 -30.61 3.18
CA GLU A 188 -1.44 -30.75 1.74
C GLU A 188 -0.09 -30.98 1.03
N PRO A 189 0.11 -32.11 0.34
CA PRO A 189 1.37 -32.38 -0.34
C PRO A 189 1.63 -31.36 -1.45
N ILE A 190 2.89 -30.90 -1.55
CA ILE A 190 3.31 -29.98 -2.61
C ILE A 190 3.28 -30.73 -3.95
N ILE A 191 2.40 -30.31 -4.85
CA ILE A 191 2.32 -30.88 -6.20
C ILE A 191 3.27 -30.13 -7.12
N ILE A 192 4.36 -30.79 -7.52
CA ILE A 192 5.32 -30.25 -8.49
C ILE A 192 4.68 -30.28 -9.88
N ASN A 193 4.32 -29.11 -10.39
CA ASN A 193 3.76 -28.94 -11.72
C ASN A 193 4.23 -27.61 -12.34
N LYS A 194 3.77 -27.30 -13.55
CA LYS A 194 4.10 -26.03 -14.22
C LYS A 194 3.74 -24.79 -13.38
N LYS A 195 2.67 -24.83 -12.58
CA LYS A 195 2.29 -23.70 -11.71
C LYS A 195 3.30 -23.52 -10.59
N PHE A 196 3.75 -24.61 -9.96
CA PHE A 196 4.78 -24.58 -8.94
C PHE A 196 6.05 -23.87 -9.42
N TYR A 197 6.57 -24.24 -10.60
CA TYR A 197 7.77 -23.61 -11.16
C TYR A 197 7.57 -22.13 -11.51
N ILE A 198 6.39 -21.76 -12.06
CA ILE A 198 6.10 -20.36 -12.35
C ILE A 198 6.01 -19.54 -11.05
N THR A 199 5.33 -20.06 -10.03
CA THR A 199 5.25 -19.40 -8.71
C THR A 199 6.62 -19.26 -8.07
N MET A 200 7.45 -20.31 -8.12
CA MET A 200 8.83 -20.27 -7.61
C MET A 200 9.67 -19.22 -8.36
N ALA A 201 9.57 -19.17 -9.69
CA ALA A 201 10.27 -18.17 -10.51
C ALA A 201 9.84 -16.74 -10.15
N ILE A 202 8.54 -16.49 -9.94
CA ILE A 202 8.03 -15.19 -9.51
C ILE A 202 8.60 -14.80 -8.13
N ILE A 203 8.64 -15.73 -7.18
CA ILE A 203 9.21 -15.49 -5.84
C ILE A 203 10.69 -15.14 -5.95
N LEU A 204 11.47 -15.95 -6.66
CA LEU A 204 12.90 -15.70 -6.84
C LEU A 204 13.16 -14.36 -7.54
N LEU A 205 12.40 -14.04 -8.59
CA LEU A 205 12.47 -12.73 -9.25
C LEU A 205 12.17 -11.60 -8.27
N SER A 206 11.15 -11.73 -7.44
CA SER A 206 10.76 -10.71 -6.44
C SER A 206 11.83 -10.48 -5.37
N LEU A 207 12.75 -11.43 -5.15
CA LEU A 207 13.87 -11.28 -4.22
C LEU A 207 15.08 -10.58 -4.84
N LEU A 208 15.16 -10.50 -6.18
CA LEU A 208 16.28 -9.92 -6.90
C LEU A 208 16.19 -8.40 -7.04
N TYR A 209 14.98 -7.84 -7.13
CA TYR A 209 14.80 -6.40 -7.33
C TYR A 209 14.21 -5.71 -6.12
N ARG A 210 14.39 -4.39 -6.06
CA ARG A 210 13.79 -3.49 -5.08
C ARG A 210 13.22 -2.26 -5.78
N VAL A 211 12.15 -1.73 -5.19
CA VAL A 211 11.57 -0.44 -5.55
C VAL A 211 11.97 0.54 -4.46
N GLU A 212 12.64 1.63 -4.81
CA GLU A 212 12.97 2.68 -3.84
C GLU A 212 11.75 3.54 -3.54
N MET A 213 11.72 4.18 -2.36
CA MET A 213 10.55 4.98 -1.95
C MET A 213 10.42 6.27 -2.77
N SER A 214 11.55 6.85 -3.18
CA SER A 214 11.67 8.06 -4.00
C SER A 214 12.93 7.95 -4.87
N GLY A 215 12.94 8.54 -6.06
CA GLY A 215 14.07 8.43 -7.00
C GLY A 215 14.01 7.14 -7.82
N ASN A 216 15.11 6.38 -7.86
CA ASN A 216 15.28 5.18 -8.68
C ASN A 216 14.13 4.17 -8.53
N GLY A 217 13.23 4.14 -9.51
CA GLY A 217 12.00 3.33 -9.43
C GLY A 217 12.22 1.81 -9.51
N PHE A 218 13.43 1.35 -9.86
CA PHE A 218 13.81 -0.05 -9.91
C PHE A 218 15.32 -0.20 -9.72
N THR A 219 15.74 -1.08 -8.81
CA THR A 219 17.13 -1.47 -8.66
C THR A 219 17.25 -2.99 -8.51
N LEU A 220 18.38 -3.55 -8.96
CA LEU A 220 18.72 -4.98 -8.76
C LEU A 220 19.35 -5.25 -7.38
N GLU A 221 19.35 -4.25 -6.50
CA GLU A 221 19.81 -4.34 -5.12
C GLU A 221 18.70 -4.87 -4.19
N GLY A 222 18.09 -5.98 -4.60
CA GLY A 222 17.05 -6.67 -3.86
C GLY A 222 17.53 -7.29 -2.55
N ILE A 223 16.68 -8.13 -1.97
CA ILE A 223 16.97 -8.82 -0.70
C ILE A 223 18.22 -9.69 -0.82
N LEU A 224 18.39 -10.41 -1.92
CA LEU A 224 19.55 -11.28 -2.11
C LEU A 224 20.86 -10.48 -2.18
N TYR A 225 20.87 -9.36 -2.89
CA TYR A 225 22.04 -8.48 -2.92
C TYR A 225 22.37 -7.94 -1.52
N ARG A 226 21.36 -7.50 -0.74
CA ARG A 226 21.59 -6.97 0.60
C ARG A 226 22.00 -7.99 1.64
N LEU A 227 21.57 -9.24 1.49
CA LEU A 227 21.97 -10.32 2.39
C LEU A 227 23.36 -10.85 2.09
N PHE A 228 23.73 -10.96 0.81
CA PHE A 228 24.95 -11.67 0.41
C PHE A 228 26.08 -10.76 -0.08
N VAL A 229 25.78 -9.62 -0.70
CA VAL A 229 26.77 -8.77 -1.37
C VAL A 229 27.06 -7.50 -0.57
N ALA A 230 26.02 -6.77 -0.14
CA ALA A 230 26.19 -5.52 0.59
C ALA A 230 27.06 -5.63 1.86
N PRO A 231 26.97 -6.70 2.69
CA PRO A 231 27.83 -6.84 3.86
C PRO A 231 29.31 -6.97 3.50
N VAL A 232 29.61 -7.67 2.39
CA VAL A 232 30.99 -7.84 1.90
C VAL A 232 31.55 -6.53 1.36
N GLU A 233 30.74 -5.76 0.62
CA GLU A 233 31.15 -4.43 0.15
C GLU A 233 31.39 -3.45 1.30
N LEU A 234 30.57 -3.50 2.35
CA LEU A 234 30.73 -2.69 3.55
C LEU A 234 32.03 -3.05 4.29
N LEU A 235 32.34 -4.34 4.42
CA LEU A 235 33.60 -4.80 5.03
C LEU A 235 34.84 -4.38 4.23
N ASN A 236 34.75 -4.32 2.90
CA ASN A 236 35.86 -3.87 2.04
C ASN A 236 36.03 -2.34 1.98
N LYS A 237 35.05 -1.57 2.46
CA LYS A 237 35.07 -0.09 2.52
C LYS A 237 35.46 0.45 3.89
N MET A 238 35.55 -0.42 4.91
CA MET A 238 36.07 -0.11 6.26
C MET A 238 37.56 -0.42 6.34
#